data_AF-A0A3C1VD15-F1
#
_entry.id   AF-A0A3C1VD15-F1
#
_cell.length_a   1.000
_cell.length_b   1.000
_cell.length_c   1.000
_cell.angle_alpha   90.00
_cell.angle_beta   90.00
_cell.angle_gamma   90.00
#
_symmetry.space_group_name_H-M   'P 1'
#
loop_
_entity.id
_entity.type
_entity.pdbx_description
1 polymer ?
#
loop_
_entity_poly.entity_id
_entity_poly.type
_entity_poly.pdbx_seq_one_letter_code
_entity_poly.pdbx_strand_id
1 'polypeptide(L)'
;MRQFLAILLSLCLGLFLADAAISLVDDSVALCWGIHILLVIRLIVGLLAVLVALVVYILMALTPAIPKWFFVPLALFYLAAQLVGVPMFLLCSGQMQLIAWIFSVVQAGFGFWILNRAQHGLKFGWPLVPLGRLGSQRFSWRNLIGFSLANIFGLLPAVLIYLFFCTAGLIDHFTDGFMTLHPGGFTVQVKKYVRDDGKTIQLFPMSHVAEADFYRDISQTFPTNSLILMEGVTDEKHLLKHKINYKRMANALGLAEQHEKFEPTRGEIVPADIDVDQFTTTTLDLLNLVILIHTGGMDAGTIQKLMQYSTAPNFQEQLLNDLLRKRNQHLLEQIQSHLPETEHIIVPWGVAHMPGIAKEIQKAGFRLEETKEYVVIRFRSAGDKSKSAGNEGAYGKPK
;
A
#
# COMPACT_ATOMS: atom_id res chain seq x y z
N MET A 1 18.57 -28.46 29.02
CA MET A 1 18.42 -27.06 28.55
C MET A 1 19.35 -26.67 27.39
N ARG A 2 20.69 -26.73 27.52
CA ARG A 2 21.60 -26.39 26.38
C ARG A 2 21.46 -27.33 25.19
N GLN A 3 21.27 -28.64 25.42
CA GLN A 3 20.95 -29.61 24.36
C GLN A 3 19.63 -29.27 23.67
N PHE A 4 18.58 -28.95 24.44
CA PHE A 4 17.30 -28.49 23.88
C PHE A 4 17.46 -27.24 23.01
N LEU A 5 18.20 -26.22 23.48
CA LEU A 5 18.50 -25.03 22.68
C LEU A 5 19.28 -25.37 21.41
N ALA A 6 20.28 -26.24 21.48
CA ALA A 6 21.03 -26.66 20.30
C ALA A 6 20.11 -27.34 19.26
N ILE A 7 19.20 -28.21 19.71
CA ILE A 7 18.21 -28.87 18.85
C ILE A 7 17.25 -27.84 18.24
N LEU A 8 16.70 -26.93 19.06
CA LEU A 8 15.76 -25.91 18.59
C LEU A 8 16.40 -24.96 17.57
N LEU A 9 17.62 -24.49 17.84
CA LEU A 9 18.35 -23.62 16.91
C LEU A 9 18.76 -24.37 15.63
N SER A 10 19.08 -25.66 15.74
CA SER A 10 19.33 -26.51 14.57
C SER A 10 18.08 -26.73 13.75
N LEU A 11 16.92 -26.92 14.40
CA LEU A 11 15.62 -27.00 13.73
C LEU A 11 15.29 -25.68 13.01
N CYS A 12 15.52 -24.54 13.67
CA CYS A 12 15.32 -23.22 13.10
C CYS A 12 16.18 -23.01 11.84
N LEU A 13 17.49 -23.30 11.92
CA LEU A 13 18.40 -23.20 10.77
C LEU A 13 18.05 -24.21 9.68
N GLY A 14 17.70 -25.44 10.04
CA GLY A 14 17.31 -26.49 9.11
C GLY A 14 16.05 -26.15 8.34
N LEU A 15 15.00 -25.65 9.02
CA LEU A 15 13.78 -25.17 8.37
C LEU A 15 14.04 -23.97 7.47
N PHE A 16 14.87 -23.02 7.91
CA PHE A 16 15.27 -21.87 7.09
C PHE A 16 15.98 -22.29 5.79
N LEU A 17 16.89 -23.27 5.87
CA LEU A 17 17.59 -23.83 4.72
C LEU A 17 16.67 -24.65 3.81
N ALA A 18 15.77 -25.44 4.39
CA ALA A 18 14.80 -26.23 3.63
C ALA A 18 13.84 -25.31 2.86
N ASP A 19 13.31 -24.29 3.53
CA ASP A 19 12.47 -23.26 2.93
C ASP A 19 13.19 -22.53 1.79
N ALA A 20 14.46 -22.15 2.01
CA ALA A 20 15.28 -21.51 0.99
C ALA A 20 15.50 -22.41 -0.24
N ALA A 21 15.80 -23.70 -0.03
CA ALA A 21 16.03 -24.65 -1.11
C ALA A 21 14.74 -24.92 -1.90
N ILE A 22 13.62 -25.14 -1.21
CA ILE A 22 12.31 -25.35 -1.83
C ILE A 22 11.90 -24.11 -2.62
N SER A 23 12.03 -22.92 -2.02
CA SER A 23 11.70 -21.65 -2.67
C SER A 23 12.59 -21.40 -3.89
N LEU A 24 13.89 -21.66 -3.81
CA LEU A 24 14.80 -21.48 -4.94
C LEU A 24 14.48 -22.43 -6.10
N VAL A 25 14.15 -23.70 -5.82
CA VAL A 25 13.73 -24.65 -6.85
C VAL A 25 12.40 -24.23 -7.47
N ASP A 26 11.39 -23.92 -6.64
CA ASP A 26 10.07 -23.50 -7.11
C ASP A 26 10.13 -22.22 -7.94
N ASP A 27 10.85 -21.20 -7.46
CA ASP A 27 11.01 -19.93 -8.17
C ASP A 27 11.83 -20.08 -9.46
N SER A 28 12.81 -21.00 -9.49
CA SER A 28 13.55 -21.30 -10.73
C SER A 28 12.66 -21.98 -11.76
N VAL A 29 11.80 -22.92 -11.33
CA VAL A 29 10.83 -23.56 -12.22
C VAL A 29 9.79 -22.56 -12.69
N ALA A 30 9.30 -21.69 -11.81
CA ALA A 30 8.35 -20.64 -12.15
C ALA A 30 8.94 -19.63 -13.14
N LEU A 31 10.21 -19.23 -12.97
CA LEU A 31 10.88 -18.31 -13.88
C LEU A 31 11.11 -18.92 -15.27
N CYS A 32 11.45 -20.20 -15.35
CA CYS A 32 11.74 -20.88 -16.62
C CYS A 32 10.49 -21.38 -17.36
N TRP A 33 9.46 -21.84 -16.63
CA TRP A 33 8.29 -22.51 -17.20
C TRP A 33 6.94 -21.92 -16.78
N GLY A 34 6.91 -20.93 -15.89
CA GLY A 34 5.66 -20.29 -15.44
C GLY A 34 4.81 -21.14 -14.48
N ILE A 35 5.39 -22.19 -13.88
CA ILE A 35 4.65 -23.16 -13.05
C ILE A 35 5.25 -23.22 -11.65
N HIS A 36 4.39 -23.21 -10.62
CA HIS A 36 4.76 -23.41 -9.22
C HIS A 36 4.39 -24.81 -8.74
N ILE A 37 5.30 -25.77 -8.91
CA ILE A 37 5.07 -27.19 -8.57
C ILE A 37 5.21 -27.50 -7.07
N LEU A 38 5.93 -26.67 -6.31
CA LEU A 38 6.21 -26.89 -4.89
C LEU A 38 5.47 -25.89 -3.99
N LEU A 39 4.55 -25.08 -4.54
CA LEU A 39 3.86 -24.00 -3.81
C LEU A 39 3.30 -24.43 -2.45
N VAL A 40 2.55 -25.53 -2.41
CA VAL A 40 1.92 -26.00 -1.17
C VAL A 40 2.97 -26.40 -0.13
N ILE A 41 4.02 -27.11 -0.56
CA ILE A 41 5.10 -27.53 0.33
C ILE A 41 5.87 -26.31 0.84
N ARG A 42 6.17 -25.36 -0.05
CA ARG A 42 6.81 -24.07 0.27
C ARG A 42 6.02 -23.32 1.34
N LEU A 43 4.71 -23.19 1.19
CA LEU A 43 3.86 -22.49 2.16
C LEU A 43 3.88 -23.15 3.54
N ILE A 44 3.81 -24.49 3.59
CA ILE A 44 3.85 -25.24 4.86
C ILE A 44 5.20 -25.08 5.54
N VAL A 45 6.29 -25.31 4.81
CA VAL A 45 7.65 -25.23 5.37
C VAL A 45 7.99 -23.80 5.78
N GLY A 46 7.65 -22.82 4.95
CA GLY A 46 7.82 -21.39 5.27
C GLY A 46 7.05 -20.99 6.52
N LEU A 47 5.79 -21.40 6.67
CA LEU A 47 5.00 -21.15 7.88
C LEU A 47 5.67 -21.73 9.13
N LEU A 48 6.12 -22.99 9.07
CA LEU A 48 6.84 -23.63 10.17
C LEU A 48 8.14 -22.90 10.49
N ALA A 49 8.89 -22.47 9.48
CA ALA A 49 10.13 -21.73 9.64
C ALA A 49 9.90 -20.37 10.33
N VAL A 50 8.86 -19.63 9.93
CA VAL A 50 8.45 -18.36 10.56
C VAL A 50 8.05 -18.57 12.02
N LEU A 51 7.24 -19.59 12.32
CA LEU A 51 6.80 -19.88 13.69
C LEU A 51 7.99 -20.23 14.60
N VAL A 52 8.90 -21.09 14.13
CA VAL A 52 10.11 -21.45 14.90
C VAL A 52 11.05 -20.25 15.04
N ALA A 53 11.22 -19.45 13.99
CA ALA A 53 12.01 -18.23 14.04
C ALA A 53 11.47 -17.22 15.07
N LEU A 54 10.14 -17.05 15.15
CA LEU A 54 9.49 -16.19 16.15
C LEU A 54 9.76 -16.68 17.57
N VAL A 55 9.62 -17.99 17.81
CA VAL A 55 9.93 -18.60 19.10
C VAL A 55 11.40 -18.36 19.47
N VAL A 56 12.33 -18.60 18.54
CA VAL A 56 13.77 -18.33 18.75
C VAL A 56 14.03 -16.86 19.01
N TYR A 57 13.34 -15.95 18.33
CA TYR A 57 13.44 -14.51 18.54
C TYR A 57 13.04 -14.07 19.95
N ILE A 58 11.90 -14.55 20.43
CA ILE A 58 11.44 -14.30 21.81
C ILE A 58 12.44 -14.90 22.81
N LEU A 59 12.92 -16.13 22.56
CA LEU A 59 13.91 -16.77 23.42
C LEU A 59 15.25 -16.02 23.46
N MET A 60 15.63 -15.27 22.43
CA MET A 60 16.86 -14.45 22.45
C MET A 60 16.79 -13.30 23.47
N ALA A 61 15.60 -12.81 23.80
CA ALA A 61 15.39 -11.84 24.87
C ALA A 61 15.61 -12.47 26.26
N LEU A 62 15.16 -13.72 26.43
CA LEU A 62 15.22 -14.44 27.71
C LEU A 62 16.57 -15.15 27.93
N THR A 63 17.21 -15.64 26.86
CA THR A 63 18.32 -16.59 26.91
C THR A 63 19.58 -16.00 26.26
N PRO A 64 20.52 -15.44 27.05
CA PRO A 64 21.76 -14.87 26.51
C PRO A 64 22.66 -15.89 25.82
N ALA A 65 22.50 -17.19 26.11
CA ALA A 65 23.27 -18.27 25.48
C ALA A 65 23.08 -18.38 23.95
N ILE A 66 22.01 -17.81 23.38
CA ILE A 66 21.75 -17.86 21.95
C ILE A 66 22.64 -16.84 21.22
N PRO A 67 23.40 -17.25 20.18
CA PRO A 67 24.28 -16.35 19.44
C PRO A 67 23.46 -15.43 18.51
N LYS A 68 23.14 -14.22 19.02
CA LYS A 68 22.27 -13.23 18.35
C LYS A 68 22.78 -12.80 16.97
N TRP A 69 24.10 -12.76 16.76
CA TRP A 69 24.71 -12.42 15.47
C TRP A 69 24.26 -13.32 14.31
N PHE A 70 23.90 -14.58 14.58
CA PHE A 70 23.37 -15.49 13.57
C PHE A 70 21.85 -15.49 13.53
N PHE A 71 21.21 -15.56 14.70
CA PHE A 71 19.78 -15.83 14.78
C PHE A 71 18.90 -14.58 14.70
N VAL A 72 19.40 -13.39 15.05
CA VAL A 72 18.61 -12.14 14.86
C VAL A 72 18.36 -11.88 13.37
N PRO A 73 19.36 -11.85 12.49
CA PRO A 73 19.08 -11.60 11.08
C PRO A 73 18.32 -12.76 10.41
N LEU A 74 18.54 -14.01 10.85
CA LEU A 74 17.74 -15.15 10.38
C LEU A 74 16.26 -14.98 10.74
N ALA A 75 15.95 -14.63 11.99
CA ALA A 75 14.58 -14.46 12.42
C ALA A 75 13.90 -13.23 11.78
N LEU A 76 14.66 -12.16 11.56
CA LEU A 76 14.16 -10.94 10.91
C LEU A 76 14.12 -11.05 9.38
N PHE A 77 14.74 -12.06 8.77
CA PHE A 77 14.76 -12.22 7.31
C PHE A 77 13.36 -12.25 6.72
N TYR A 78 12.45 -13.01 7.32
CA TYR A 78 11.07 -13.12 6.84
C TYR A 78 10.33 -11.78 6.88
N LEU A 79 10.49 -11.02 7.97
CA LEU A 79 9.90 -9.69 8.08
C LEU A 79 10.51 -8.72 7.05
N ALA A 80 11.84 -8.73 6.90
CA ALA A 80 12.55 -7.88 5.95
C ALA A 80 12.17 -8.21 4.50
N ALA A 81 12.05 -9.50 4.16
CA ALA A 81 11.61 -9.94 2.84
C ALA A 81 10.20 -9.44 2.51
N GLN A 82 9.28 -9.42 3.49
CA GLN A 82 7.94 -8.85 3.28
C GLN A 82 7.97 -7.33 3.16
N LEU A 83 8.74 -6.64 4.01
CA LEU A 83 8.88 -5.18 3.98
C LEU A 83 9.42 -4.69 2.64
N VAL A 84 10.36 -5.42 2.02
CA VAL A 84 10.90 -5.10 0.69
C VAL A 84 10.02 -5.66 -0.44
N GLY A 85 9.42 -6.83 -0.24
CA GLY A 85 8.63 -7.53 -1.26
C GLY A 85 7.35 -6.79 -1.62
N VAL A 86 6.63 -6.23 -0.65
CA VAL A 86 5.36 -5.53 -0.91
C VAL A 86 5.55 -4.28 -1.80
N PRO A 87 6.49 -3.36 -1.53
CA PRO A 87 6.74 -2.23 -2.41
C PRO A 87 7.23 -2.64 -3.80
N MET A 88 8.11 -3.66 -3.87
CA MET A 88 8.58 -4.20 -5.15
C MET A 88 7.43 -4.81 -5.96
N PHE A 89 6.46 -5.44 -5.31
CA PHE A 89 5.23 -5.92 -5.95
C PHE A 89 4.45 -4.80 -6.63
N LEU A 90 4.30 -3.67 -5.95
CA LEU A 90 3.57 -2.51 -6.47
C LEU A 90 4.31 -1.83 -7.62
N LEU A 91 5.64 -1.69 -7.54
CA LEU A 91 6.45 -0.96 -8.53
C LEU A 91 6.83 -1.81 -9.75
N CYS A 92 7.00 -3.11 -9.60
CA CYS A 92 7.63 -3.97 -10.60
C CYS A 92 6.82 -5.24 -10.87
N SER A 93 5.48 -5.18 -10.89
CA SER A 93 4.62 -6.37 -10.98
C SER A 93 4.91 -7.31 -12.17
N GLY A 94 5.42 -6.79 -13.28
CA GLY A 94 5.87 -7.62 -14.42
C GLY A 94 7.14 -8.45 -14.18
N GLN A 95 7.86 -8.22 -13.09
CA GLN A 95 9.13 -8.88 -12.75
C GLN A 95 9.03 -9.74 -11.49
N MET A 96 7.82 -10.10 -11.06
CA MET A 96 7.59 -10.78 -9.78
C MET A 96 8.33 -12.11 -9.64
N GLN A 97 8.38 -12.92 -10.70
CA GLN A 97 9.11 -14.19 -10.68
C GLN A 97 10.61 -13.98 -10.47
N LEU A 98 11.18 -12.96 -11.12
CA LEU A 98 12.59 -12.62 -10.96
C LEU A 98 12.89 -12.12 -9.54
N ILE A 99 12.02 -11.26 -8.99
CA ILE A 99 12.15 -10.71 -7.64
C ILE A 99 12.05 -11.82 -6.59
N ALA A 100 11.06 -12.72 -6.72
CA ALA A 100 10.90 -13.89 -5.84
C ALA A 100 12.15 -14.78 -5.90
N TRP A 101 12.66 -15.05 -7.10
CA TRP A 101 13.88 -15.82 -7.29
C TRP A 101 15.10 -15.16 -6.62
N ILE A 102 15.27 -13.84 -6.75
CA ILE A 102 16.34 -13.09 -6.07
C ILE A 102 16.23 -13.26 -4.54
N PHE A 103 15.03 -13.13 -3.97
CA PHE A 103 14.83 -13.37 -2.53
C PHE A 103 15.23 -14.78 -2.13
N SER A 104 14.87 -15.79 -2.91
CA SER A 104 15.24 -17.19 -2.66
C SER A 104 16.75 -17.44 -2.75
N VAL A 105 17.45 -16.81 -3.70
CA VAL A 105 18.92 -16.85 -3.79
C VAL A 105 19.56 -16.19 -2.57
N VAL A 106 19.07 -15.02 -2.17
CA VAL A 106 19.58 -14.31 -0.97
C VAL A 106 19.33 -15.15 0.29
N GLN A 107 18.14 -15.75 0.43
CA GLN A 107 17.81 -16.63 1.55
C GLN A 107 18.75 -17.83 1.61
N ALA A 108 18.97 -18.52 0.48
CA ALA A 108 19.83 -19.69 0.39
C ALA A 108 21.29 -19.33 0.71
N GLY A 109 21.81 -18.26 0.10
CA GLY A 109 23.15 -17.75 0.36
C GLY A 109 23.36 -17.36 1.82
N PHE A 110 22.38 -16.69 2.42
CA PHE A 110 22.42 -16.29 3.83
C PHE A 110 22.35 -17.49 4.78
N GLY A 111 21.45 -18.43 4.54
CA GLY A 111 21.34 -19.66 5.34
C GLY A 111 22.62 -20.50 5.28
N PHE A 112 23.21 -20.61 4.10
CA PHE A 112 24.48 -21.33 3.89
C PHE A 112 25.65 -20.62 4.58
N TRP A 113 25.68 -19.28 4.55
CA TRP A 113 26.66 -18.49 5.30
C TRP A 113 26.57 -18.75 6.81
N ILE A 114 25.35 -18.78 7.38
CA ILE A 114 25.15 -19.13 8.80
C ILE A 114 25.62 -20.55 9.07
N LEU A 115 25.26 -21.52 8.23
CA LEU A 115 25.65 -22.93 8.40
C LEU A 115 27.17 -23.08 8.41
N ASN A 116 27.85 -22.51 7.41
CA ASN A 116 29.31 -22.57 7.28
C ASN A 116 30.00 -21.94 8.50
N ARG A 117 29.48 -20.81 9.01
CA ARG A 117 29.99 -20.18 10.22
C ARG A 117 29.69 -21.01 11.47
N ALA A 118 28.51 -21.61 11.58
CA ALA A 118 28.14 -22.44 12.73
C ALA A 118 29.04 -23.68 12.84
N GLN A 119 29.36 -24.32 11.72
CA GLN A 119 30.09 -25.60 11.66
C GLN A 119 31.60 -25.48 11.39
N HIS A 120 32.14 -24.27 11.22
CA HIS A 120 33.55 -24.05 10.81
C HIS A 120 33.90 -24.77 9.48
N GLY A 121 33.01 -24.68 8.48
CA GLY A 121 33.16 -25.34 7.19
C GLY A 121 31.85 -25.92 6.67
N LEU A 122 31.86 -26.46 5.45
CA LEU A 122 30.75 -27.15 4.82
C LEU A 122 30.63 -28.60 5.31
N LYS A 123 30.33 -28.72 6.60
CA LYS A 123 29.94 -29.98 7.21
C LYS A 123 28.42 -29.96 7.38
N PHE A 124 27.81 -31.13 7.29
CA PHE A 124 26.40 -31.36 7.60
C PHE A 124 26.29 -32.19 8.88
N GLY A 125 27.00 -31.77 9.92
CA GLY A 125 26.96 -32.42 11.22
C GLY A 125 25.63 -32.14 11.93
N TRP A 126 25.07 -33.16 12.60
CA TRP A 126 23.97 -32.98 13.53
C TRP A 126 24.48 -32.96 14.98
N PRO A 127 24.05 -32.02 15.84
CA PRO A 127 23.16 -30.89 15.56
C PRO A 127 23.81 -29.84 14.65
N LEU A 128 23.01 -29.18 13.80
CA LEU A 128 23.49 -28.13 12.88
C LEU A 128 24.16 -26.96 13.63
N VAL A 129 23.71 -26.70 14.86
CA VAL A 129 24.31 -25.75 15.81
C VAL A 129 24.95 -26.54 16.96
N PRO A 130 26.29 -26.66 16.97
CA PRO A 130 27.00 -27.38 18.03
C PRO A 130 26.85 -26.71 19.40
N LEU A 131 26.89 -27.51 20.48
CA LEU A 131 26.83 -27.01 21.87
C LEU A 131 27.92 -25.97 22.19
N GLY A 132 29.09 -26.06 21.54
CA GLY A 132 30.19 -25.11 21.69
C GLY A 132 29.87 -23.70 21.18
N ARG A 133 28.82 -23.53 20.35
CA ARG A 133 28.33 -22.22 19.90
C ARG A 133 27.37 -21.54 20.88
N LEU A 134 26.89 -22.27 21.89
CA LEU A 134 25.99 -21.73 22.90
C LEU A 134 26.79 -21.16 24.06
N GLY A 135 26.43 -19.95 24.49
CA GLY A 135 26.95 -19.36 25.72
C GLY A 135 26.58 -20.16 26.97
N SER A 136 27.19 -19.80 28.10
CA SER A 136 26.99 -20.46 29.39
C SER A 136 25.79 -19.92 30.19
N GLN A 137 25.40 -18.67 29.94
CA GLN A 137 24.36 -17.98 30.73
C GLN A 137 22.94 -18.33 30.27
N ARG A 138 22.10 -18.73 31.24
CA ARG A 138 20.73 -19.21 30.99
C ARG A 138 19.71 -18.08 30.89
N PHE A 139 19.69 -17.18 31.87
CA PHE A 139 18.78 -16.03 31.92
C PHE A 139 19.54 -14.79 32.42
N SER A 140 19.14 -13.61 31.96
CA SER A 140 19.68 -12.34 32.43
C SER A 140 18.68 -11.21 32.23
N TRP A 141 18.30 -10.53 33.32
CA TRP A 141 17.48 -9.32 33.29
C TRP A 141 18.12 -8.22 32.44
N ARG A 142 19.45 -8.09 32.48
CA ARG A 142 20.18 -7.12 31.65
C ARG A 142 20.01 -7.41 30.16
N ASN A 143 20.06 -8.69 29.77
CA ASN A 143 19.82 -9.09 28.38
C ASN A 143 18.38 -8.83 27.96
N LEU A 144 17.40 -9.16 28.82
CA LEU A 144 15.99 -8.91 28.54
C LEU A 144 15.73 -7.42 28.34
N ILE A 145 16.12 -6.59 29.30
CA ILE A 145 15.97 -5.13 29.23
C ILE A 145 16.70 -4.59 27.99
N GLY A 146 17.96 -4.97 27.78
CA GLY A 146 18.74 -4.49 26.64
C GLY A 146 18.13 -4.90 25.28
N PHE A 147 17.65 -6.14 25.16
CA PHE A 147 17.00 -6.63 23.94
C PHE A 147 15.65 -5.94 23.71
N SER A 148 14.85 -5.73 24.75
CA SER A 148 13.60 -4.99 24.68
C SER A 148 13.82 -3.52 24.30
N LEU A 149 14.80 -2.85 24.90
CA LEU A 149 15.15 -1.47 24.56
C LEU A 149 15.64 -1.36 23.11
N ALA A 150 16.48 -2.29 22.64
CA ALA A 150 16.94 -2.31 21.25
C ALA A 150 15.77 -2.51 20.26
N ASN A 151 14.75 -3.27 20.63
CA ASN A 151 13.54 -3.44 19.83
C ASN A 151 12.66 -2.19 19.82
N ILE A 152 12.37 -1.63 21.00
CA ILE A 152 11.47 -0.48 21.17
C ILE A 152 12.08 0.80 20.59
N PHE A 153 13.38 1.02 20.79
CA PHE A 153 14.05 2.27 20.40
C PHE A 153 14.94 2.14 19.17
N GLY A 154 15.19 0.92 18.68
CA GLY A 154 15.97 0.65 17.47
C GLY A 154 15.10 0.09 16.35
N LEU A 155 14.69 -1.18 16.49
CA LEU A 155 14.01 -1.91 15.41
C LEU A 155 12.66 -1.29 15.04
N LEU A 156 11.80 -1.02 16.02
CA LEU A 156 10.46 -0.48 15.77
C LEU A 156 10.53 0.91 15.09
N PRO A 157 11.30 1.89 15.58
CA PRO A 157 11.50 3.16 14.87
C PRO A 157 12.08 2.97 13.48
N ALA A 158 13.06 2.09 13.29
CA ALA A 158 13.63 1.82 11.97
C ALA A 158 12.59 1.27 10.98
N VAL A 159 11.72 0.35 11.42
CA VAL A 159 10.63 -0.17 10.60
C VAL A 159 9.60 0.92 10.29
N LEU A 160 9.22 1.75 11.28
CA LEU A 160 8.28 2.85 11.06
C LEU A 160 8.83 3.91 10.09
N ILE A 161 10.11 4.26 10.22
CA ILE A 161 10.80 5.18 9.32
C ILE A 161 10.85 4.60 7.91
N TYR A 162 11.22 3.32 7.78
CA TYR A 162 11.22 2.63 6.49
C TYR A 162 9.84 2.64 5.84
N LEU A 163 8.79 2.27 6.58
CA LEU A 163 7.42 2.27 6.10
C LEU A 163 6.98 3.69 5.67
N PHE A 164 7.31 4.72 6.45
CA PHE A 164 7.00 6.10 6.11
C PHE A 164 7.64 6.51 4.76
N PHE A 165 8.95 6.32 4.61
CA PHE A 165 9.64 6.68 3.36
C PHE A 165 9.19 5.84 2.18
N CYS A 166 8.92 4.56 2.41
CA CYS A 166 8.43 3.68 1.37
C CYS A 166 7.02 4.09 0.91
N THR A 167 6.11 4.36 1.83
CA THR A 167 4.77 4.83 1.51
C THR A 167 4.82 6.20 0.83
N ALA A 168 5.64 7.14 1.32
CA ALA A 168 5.83 8.44 0.70
C ALA A 168 6.35 8.32 -0.75
N GLY A 169 7.36 7.47 -0.98
CA GLY A 169 7.90 7.22 -2.31
C GLY A 169 6.91 6.52 -3.25
N LEU A 170 6.10 5.59 -2.74
CA LEU A 170 5.04 4.96 -3.54
C LEU A 170 3.95 5.96 -3.94
N ILE A 171 3.51 6.80 -3.01
CA ILE A 171 2.51 7.85 -3.29
C ILE A 171 3.05 8.81 -4.36
N ASP A 172 4.29 9.28 -4.21
CA ASP A 172 4.92 10.16 -5.18
C ASP A 172 5.03 9.50 -6.57
N HIS A 173 5.46 8.22 -6.61
CA HIS A 173 5.56 7.46 -7.86
C HIS A 173 4.22 7.31 -8.59
N PHE A 174 3.14 6.99 -7.87
CA PHE A 174 1.82 6.77 -8.47
C PHE A 174 1.06 8.05 -8.78
N THR A 175 1.45 9.17 -8.16
CA THR A 175 0.75 10.46 -8.32
C THR A 175 1.59 11.53 -8.99
N ASP A 176 2.84 11.27 -9.38
CA ASP A 176 3.73 12.22 -10.06
C ASP A 176 3.77 13.60 -9.38
N GLY A 177 3.94 13.56 -8.05
CA GLY A 177 3.97 14.74 -7.18
C GLY A 177 2.62 15.45 -6.97
N PHE A 178 1.50 14.92 -7.47
CA PHE A 178 0.18 15.51 -7.21
C PHE A 178 -0.32 15.27 -5.78
N MET A 179 0.18 14.23 -5.09
CA MET A 179 -0.03 14.02 -3.66
C MET A 179 1.30 13.81 -2.96
N THR A 180 1.41 14.32 -1.74
CA THR A 180 2.60 14.12 -0.92
C THR A 180 2.23 13.72 0.50
N LEU A 181 2.95 12.74 1.04
CA LEU A 181 2.89 12.36 2.44
C LEU A 181 3.95 13.13 3.22
N HIS A 182 3.51 13.89 4.19
CA HIS A 182 4.36 14.60 5.15
C HIS A 182 4.16 14.04 6.57
N PRO A 183 5.09 14.29 7.51
CA PRO A 183 4.89 13.91 8.90
C PRO A 183 3.61 14.49 9.53
N GLY A 184 3.12 15.61 9.00
CA GLY A 184 1.90 16.28 9.44
C GLY A 184 0.61 15.84 8.74
N GLY A 185 0.68 14.98 7.72
CA GLY A 185 -0.50 14.55 6.96
C GLY A 185 -0.30 14.44 5.45
N PHE A 186 -1.39 14.45 4.71
CA PHE A 186 -1.42 14.42 3.25
C PHE A 186 -1.74 15.78 2.67
N THR A 187 -0.98 16.18 1.66
CA THR A 187 -1.22 17.37 0.84
C THR A 187 -1.40 16.97 -0.62
N VAL A 188 -2.08 17.82 -1.38
CA VAL A 188 -2.20 17.71 -2.83
C VAL A 188 -1.84 19.02 -3.51
N GLN A 189 -1.33 18.90 -4.74
CA GLN A 189 -0.98 20.03 -5.58
C GLN A 189 -2.03 20.22 -6.67
N VAL A 190 -2.85 21.27 -6.54
CA VAL A 190 -3.71 21.74 -7.62
C VAL A 190 -2.84 22.43 -8.64
N LYS A 191 -2.96 22.04 -9.91
CA LYS A 191 -2.11 22.54 -11.00
C LYS A 191 -2.97 23.21 -12.06
N LYS A 192 -2.64 24.46 -12.39
CA LYS A 192 -3.27 25.22 -13.47
C LYS A 192 -2.37 25.18 -14.69
N TYR A 193 -2.96 24.83 -15.82
CA TYR A 193 -2.30 24.81 -17.11
C TYR A 193 -2.93 25.82 -18.05
N VAL A 194 -2.10 26.51 -18.83
CA VAL A 194 -2.47 27.52 -19.83
C VAL A 194 -1.98 27.10 -21.21
N ARG A 195 -2.76 27.38 -22.24
CA ARG A 195 -2.36 27.27 -23.64
C ARG A 195 -2.27 28.66 -24.28
N ASP A 196 -1.53 28.78 -25.38
CA ASP A 196 -1.25 30.07 -26.04
C ASP A 196 -2.52 30.82 -26.51
N ASP A 197 -3.64 30.12 -26.69
CA ASP A 197 -4.95 30.71 -27.01
C ASP A 197 -5.71 31.24 -25.78
N GLY A 198 -5.06 31.32 -24.62
CA GLY A 198 -5.63 31.82 -23.36
C GLY A 198 -6.49 30.81 -22.61
N LYS A 199 -6.71 29.61 -23.17
CA LYS A 199 -7.51 28.56 -22.52
C LYS A 199 -6.78 27.97 -21.32
N THR A 200 -7.55 27.60 -20.32
CA THR A 200 -7.04 27.07 -19.05
C THR A 200 -7.69 25.75 -18.67
N ILE A 201 -6.87 24.85 -18.14
CA ILE A 201 -7.31 23.61 -17.51
C ILE A 201 -6.73 23.58 -16.09
N GLN A 202 -7.58 23.44 -15.09
CA GLN A 202 -7.14 23.26 -13.70
C GLN A 202 -7.43 21.84 -13.25
N LEU A 203 -6.39 21.14 -12.83
CA LEU A 203 -6.47 19.79 -12.29
C LEU A 203 -6.53 19.87 -10.76
N PHE A 204 -7.62 19.38 -10.19
CA PHE A 204 -7.86 19.33 -8.75
C PHE A 204 -7.79 17.86 -8.30
N PRO A 205 -6.70 17.44 -7.64
CA PRO A 205 -6.57 16.07 -7.16
C PRO A 205 -7.49 15.81 -5.98
N MET A 206 -8.47 14.94 -6.19
CA MET A 206 -9.49 14.59 -5.21
C MET A 206 -9.16 13.29 -4.50
N SER A 207 -9.58 13.21 -3.23
CA SER A 207 -9.66 11.99 -2.45
C SER A 207 -11.13 11.75 -2.09
N HIS A 208 -11.57 10.49 -2.07
CA HIS A 208 -12.93 10.15 -1.64
C HIS A 208 -13.18 10.40 -0.15
N VAL A 209 -12.11 10.45 0.66
CA VAL A 209 -12.15 10.80 2.08
C VAL A 209 -11.08 11.84 2.39
N ALA A 210 -11.48 12.97 2.97
CA ALA A 210 -10.62 14.10 3.32
C ALA A 210 -11.22 14.94 4.47
N GLU A 211 -10.50 15.95 4.93
CA GLU A 211 -11.06 16.96 5.84
C GLU A 211 -12.22 17.70 5.16
N ALA A 212 -13.29 18.02 5.90
CA ALA A 212 -14.43 18.74 5.33
C ALA A 212 -14.03 20.12 4.77
N ASP A 213 -13.05 20.76 5.42
CA ASP A 213 -12.50 22.04 5.01
C ASP A 213 -11.83 21.97 3.64
N PHE A 214 -11.15 20.86 3.31
CA PHE A 214 -10.53 20.65 2.01
C PHE A 214 -11.54 20.77 0.85
N TYR A 215 -12.69 20.08 0.95
CA TYR A 215 -13.72 20.12 -0.09
C TYR A 215 -14.33 21.52 -0.23
N ARG A 216 -14.61 22.19 0.90
CA ARG A 216 -15.16 23.54 0.89
C ARG A 216 -14.17 24.53 0.27
N ASP A 217 -12.91 24.51 0.70
CA ASP A 217 -11.89 25.45 0.28
C ASP A 217 -11.60 25.33 -1.23
N ILE A 218 -11.59 24.11 -1.78
CA ILE A 218 -11.44 23.89 -3.23
C ILE A 218 -12.67 24.38 -4.01
N SER A 219 -13.87 23.99 -3.60
CA SER A 219 -15.11 24.33 -4.33
C SER A 219 -15.31 25.85 -4.50
N GLN A 220 -14.84 26.64 -3.54
CA GLN A 220 -14.94 28.10 -3.56
C GLN A 220 -13.96 28.79 -4.52
N THR A 221 -12.92 28.08 -4.99
CA THR A 221 -11.88 28.63 -5.87
C THR A 221 -12.27 28.61 -7.34
N PHE A 222 -13.37 27.92 -7.70
CA PHE A 222 -13.76 27.74 -9.09
C PHE A 222 -14.29 29.05 -9.70
N PRO A 223 -13.84 29.44 -10.91
CA PRO A 223 -14.42 30.57 -11.64
C PRO A 223 -15.91 30.37 -11.89
N THR A 224 -16.71 31.44 -11.90
CA THR A 224 -18.16 31.32 -12.16
C THR A 224 -18.48 30.99 -13.61
N ASN A 225 -17.57 31.31 -14.53
CA ASN A 225 -17.66 31.05 -15.97
C ASN A 225 -16.89 29.79 -16.39
N SER A 226 -16.63 28.86 -15.47
CA SER A 226 -15.95 27.60 -15.80
C SER A 226 -16.91 26.46 -16.08
N LEU A 227 -16.43 25.52 -16.89
CA LEU A 227 -17.00 24.19 -17.03
C LEU A 227 -16.30 23.22 -16.08
N ILE A 228 -17.05 22.47 -15.28
CA ILE A 228 -16.54 21.51 -14.31
C ILE A 228 -16.84 20.11 -14.84
N LEU A 229 -15.79 19.40 -15.23
CA LEU A 229 -15.87 18.02 -15.71
C LEU A 229 -15.77 17.08 -14.51
N MET A 230 -16.92 16.61 -14.05
CA MET A 230 -17.05 15.92 -12.77
C MET A 230 -16.85 14.40 -12.91
N GLU A 231 -15.99 13.86 -12.05
CA GLU A 231 -15.83 12.41 -11.82
C GLU A 231 -17.10 11.82 -11.20
N GLY A 232 -17.48 10.62 -11.65
CA GLY A 232 -18.64 9.92 -11.13
C GLY A 232 -19.09 8.81 -12.07
N VAL A 233 -18.49 7.63 -11.94
CA VAL A 233 -18.86 6.46 -12.75
C VAL A 233 -20.35 6.15 -12.55
N THR A 234 -21.09 6.04 -13.64
CA THR A 234 -22.52 5.69 -13.61
C THR A 234 -22.72 4.17 -13.56
N ASP A 235 -23.91 3.74 -13.15
CA ASP A 235 -24.31 2.33 -13.16
C ASP A 235 -25.75 2.17 -13.68
N GLU A 236 -25.92 2.48 -14.97
CA GLU A 236 -27.22 2.43 -15.64
C GLU A 236 -27.82 1.02 -15.70
N LYS A 237 -26.96 -0.01 -15.75
CA LYS A 237 -27.36 -1.42 -15.87
C LYS A 237 -27.39 -2.18 -14.53
N HIS A 238 -27.14 -1.50 -13.40
CA HIS A 238 -27.13 -2.09 -12.06
C HIS A 238 -26.18 -3.30 -11.93
N LEU A 239 -24.97 -3.17 -12.48
CA LEU A 239 -23.92 -4.18 -12.45
C LEU A 239 -23.20 -4.24 -11.10
N LEU A 240 -23.23 -3.15 -10.32
CA LEU A 240 -22.75 -3.12 -8.95
C LEU A 240 -23.83 -3.60 -7.98
N LYS A 241 -23.56 -4.70 -7.28
CA LYS A 241 -24.48 -5.33 -6.33
C LYS A 241 -24.59 -4.57 -5.00
N HIS A 242 -23.64 -3.67 -4.74
CA HIS A 242 -23.52 -2.91 -3.51
C HIS A 242 -23.13 -1.47 -3.81
N LYS A 243 -23.66 -0.53 -3.03
CA LYS A 243 -23.29 0.89 -3.15
C LYS A 243 -21.92 1.14 -2.53
N ILE A 244 -21.08 1.88 -3.24
CA ILE A 244 -19.80 2.37 -2.73
C ILE A 244 -20.10 3.44 -1.67
N ASN A 245 -19.64 3.22 -0.44
CA ASN A 245 -19.58 4.25 0.59
C ASN A 245 -18.34 4.04 1.46
N TYR A 246 -17.80 5.13 1.98
CA TYR A 246 -16.61 5.21 2.82
C TYR A 246 -16.93 5.77 4.22
N LYS A 247 -18.21 5.94 4.55
CA LYS A 247 -18.71 6.56 5.80
C LYS A 247 -18.06 6.01 7.06
N ARG A 248 -17.89 4.69 7.14
CA ARG A 248 -17.26 4.03 8.29
C ARG A 248 -15.81 4.46 8.46
N MET A 249 -15.05 4.52 7.37
CA MET A 249 -13.66 4.95 7.36
C MET A 249 -13.55 6.43 7.68
N ALA A 250 -14.37 7.27 7.03
CA ALA A 250 -14.43 8.70 7.29
C ALA A 250 -14.70 9.00 8.77
N ASN A 251 -15.72 8.38 9.36
CA ASN A 251 -16.07 8.55 10.78
C ASN A 251 -14.95 8.07 11.73
N ALA A 252 -14.33 6.93 11.45
CA ALA A 252 -13.24 6.40 12.30
C ALA A 252 -12.02 7.34 12.34
N LEU A 253 -11.78 8.07 11.25
CA LEU A 253 -10.66 9.00 11.11
C LEU A 253 -11.04 10.45 11.46
N GLY A 254 -12.33 10.76 11.70
CA GLY A 254 -12.80 12.13 11.89
C GLY A 254 -12.73 12.97 10.61
N LEU A 255 -12.95 12.34 9.46
CA LEU A 255 -12.92 12.91 8.12
C LEU A 255 -14.34 12.89 7.52
N ALA A 256 -14.49 13.46 6.32
CA ALA A 256 -15.73 13.50 5.57
C ALA A 256 -15.58 12.81 4.21
N GLU A 257 -16.70 12.38 3.65
CA GLU A 257 -16.75 11.83 2.30
C GLU A 257 -16.92 12.93 1.25
N GLN A 258 -16.30 12.75 0.09
CA GLN A 258 -16.39 13.68 -1.04
C GLN A 258 -17.84 13.94 -1.43
N HIS A 259 -18.65 12.90 -1.60
CA HIS A 259 -20.03 13.02 -2.06
C HIS A 259 -20.96 13.73 -1.05
N GLU A 260 -20.57 13.85 0.22
CA GLU A 260 -21.35 14.57 1.25
C GLU A 260 -20.94 16.04 1.38
N LYS A 261 -19.72 16.42 0.98
CA LYS A 261 -19.15 17.76 1.27
C LYS A 261 -18.68 18.54 0.05
N PHE A 262 -18.43 17.88 -1.06
CA PHE A 262 -17.97 18.54 -2.28
C PHE A 262 -19.15 18.90 -3.17
N GLU A 263 -19.61 20.14 -3.03
CA GLU A 263 -20.69 20.72 -3.84
C GLU A 263 -20.17 21.98 -4.54
N PRO A 264 -19.60 21.86 -5.75
CA PRO A 264 -19.17 23.03 -6.49
C PRO A 264 -20.40 23.84 -6.95
N THR A 265 -20.49 25.09 -6.48
CA THR A 265 -21.62 25.99 -6.77
C THR A 265 -21.30 27.04 -7.84
N ARG A 266 -20.06 27.04 -8.35
CA ARG A 266 -19.53 28.07 -9.25
C ARG A 266 -19.05 27.44 -10.55
N GLY A 267 -19.86 27.55 -11.60
CA GLY A 267 -19.60 26.96 -12.91
C GLY A 267 -20.67 25.96 -13.32
N GLU A 268 -20.62 25.53 -14.57
CA GLU A 268 -21.51 24.50 -15.12
C GLU A 268 -20.91 23.12 -14.88
N ILE A 269 -21.68 22.21 -14.29
CA ILE A 269 -21.23 20.85 -13.99
C ILE A 269 -21.66 19.92 -15.11
N VAL A 270 -20.70 19.20 -15.68
CA VAL A 270 -20.92 18.17 -16.70
C VAL A 270 -20.35 16.84 -16.21
N PRO A 271 -21.14 15.76 -16.17
CA PRO A 271 -20.62 14.41 -15.94
C PRO A 271 -19.63 14.05 -17.05
N ALA A 272 -18.41 13.65 -16.68
CA ALA A 272 -17.33 13.40 -17.64
C ALA A 272 -16.67 12.03 -17.48
N ASP A 273 -17.32 11.13 -16.75
CA ASP A 273 -16.86 9.75 -16.52
C ASP A 273 -17.64 8.75 -17.38
N ILE A 274 -17.20 7.50 -17.38
CA ILE A 274 -17.86 6.41 -18.10
C ILE A 274 -18.87 5.66 -17.21
N ASP A 275 -19.69 4.82 -17.83
CA ASP A 275 -20.52 3.85 -17.11
C ASP A 275 -19.71 2.59 -16.75
N VAL A 276 -20.05 1.95 -15.63
CA VAL A 276 -19.42 0.68 -15.22
C VAL A 276 -19.64 -0.45 -16.23
N ASP A 277 -20.62 -0.36 -17.13
CA ASP A 277 -20.84 -1.34 -18.20
C ASP A 277 -19.68 -1.43 -19.20
N GLN A 278 -18.80 -0.45 -19.22
CA GLN A 278 -17.57 -0.45 -20.01
C GLN A 278 -16.43 -1.21 -19.33
N PHE A 279 -16.57 -1.58 -18.05
CA PHE A 279 -15.59 -2.37 -17.33
C PHE A 279 -15.68 -3.85 -17.73
N THR A 280 -14.54 -4.54 -17.62
CA THR A 280 -14.52 -5.99 -17.79
C THR A 280 -15.26 -6.69 -16.65
N THR A 281 -15.82 -7.88 -16.94
CA THR A 281 -16.51 -8.69 -15.93
C THR A 281 -15.60 -9.02 -14.75
N THR A 282 -14.32 -9.30 -15.00
CA THR A 282 -13.33 -9.56 -13.94
C THR A 282 -13.16 -8.36 -13.01
N THR A 283 -13.10 -7.14 -13.56
CA THR A 283 -13.05 -5.90 -12.77
C THR A 283 -14.32 -5.73 -11.94
N LEU A 284 -15.50 -5.92 -12.55
CA LEU A 284 -16.79 -5.83 -11.86
C LEU A 284 -16.92 -6.86 -10.73
N ASP A 285 -16.43 -8.08 -10.93
CA ASP A 285 -16.43 -9.12 -9.91
C ASP A 285 -15.52 -8.75 -8.74
N LEU A 286 -14.32 -8.20 -9.00
CA LEU A 286 -13.46 -7.70 -7.93
C LEU A 286 -14.12 -6.54 -7.19
N LEU A 287 -14.64 -5.54 -7.91
CA LEU A 287 -15.29 -4.38 -7.30
C LEU A 287 -16.44 -4.82 -6.40
N ASN A 288 -17.29 -5.73 -6.86
CA ASN A 288 -18.37 -6.30 -6.05
C ASN A 288 -17.86 -6.99 -4.79
N LEU A 289 -16.76 -7.74 -4.87
CA LEU A 289 -16.14 -8.38 -3.70
C LEU A 289 -15.54 -7.35 -2.73
N VAL A 290 -14.83 -6.35 -3.23
CA VAL A 290 -14.19 -5.32 -2.41
C VAL A 290 -15.24 -4.43 -1.73
N ILE A 291 -16.28 -4.02 -2.45
CA ILE A 291 -17.38 -3.23 -1.90
C ILE A 291 -18.13 -4.04 -0.83
N LEU A 292 -18.37 -5.35 -1.07
CA LEU A 292 -18.97 -6.22 -0.07
C LEU A 292 -18.13 -6.25 1.22
N ILE A 293 -16.82 -6.42 1.14
CA ILE A 293 -15.92 -6.43 2.30
C ILE A 293 -15.91 -5.06 3.00
N HIS A 294 -15.89 -3.97 2.23
CA HIS A 294 -15.83 -2.62 2.79
C HIS A 294 -17.14 -2.24 3.51
N THR A 295 -18.29 -2.61 2.95
CA THR A 295 -19.62 -2.28 3.48
C THR A 295 -20.08 -3.24 4.57
N GLY A 296 -19.86 -4.55 4.39
CA GLY A 296 -20.30 -5.61 5.31
C GLY A 296 -19.27 -6.01 6.37
N GLY A 297 -18.00 -5.66 6.20
CA GLY A 297 -16.90 -6.13 7.04
C GLY A 297 -16.36 -7.51 6.62
N MET A 298 -15.44 -8.04 7.42
CA MET A 298 -14.80 -9.34 7.20
C MET A 298 -15.42 -10.40 8.11
N ASP A 299 -16.01 -11.42 7.51
CA ASP A 299 -16.64 -12.58 8.14
C ASP A 299 -16.21 -13.89 7.44
N ALA A 300 -16.67 -15.03 7.93
CA ALA A 300 -16.29 -16.33 7.35
C ALA A 300 -16.69 -16.46 5.86
N GLY A 301 -17.84 -15.90 5.47
CA GLY A 301 -18.34 -15.97 4.09
C GLY A 301 -17.53 -15.11 3.11
N THR A 302 -17.15 -13.90 3.53
CA THR A 302 -16.28 -12.99 2.74
C THR A 302 -14.86 -13.50 2.66
N ILE A 303 -14.31 -14.09 3.73
CA ILE A 303 -13.01 -14.78 3.69
C ILE A 303 -13.05 -15.94 2.69
N GLN A 304 -14.09 -16.77 2.71
CA GLN A 304 -14.23 -17.86 1.76
C GLN A 304 -14.27 -17.34 0.31
N LYS A 305 -15.05 -16.30 0.03
CA LYS A 305 -15.09 -15.67 -1.30
C LYS A 305 -13.72 -15.13 -1.73
N LEU A 306 -12.98 -14.52 -0.81
CA LEU A 306 -11.62 -14.01 -1.07
C LEU A 306 -10.64 -15.15 -1.38
N MET A 307 -10.71 -16.25 -0.63
CA MET A 307 -9.85 -17.42 -0.87
C MET A 307 -10.17 -18.14 -2.18
N GLN A 308 -11.42 -18.07 -2.65
CA GLN A 308 -11.85 -18.68 -3.91
C GLN A 308 -11.63 -17.75 -5.11
N TYR A 309 -11.41 -16.45 -4.87
CA TYR A 309 -11.22 -15.49 -5.95
C TYR A 309 -9.89 -15.77 -6.66
N SER A 310 -9.98 -16.18 -7.92
CA SER A 310 -8.83 -16.42 -8.78
C SER A 310 -8.74 -15.30 -9.81
N THR A 311 -7.58 -14.65 -9.88
CA THR A 311 -7.31 -13.59 -10.84
C THR A 311 -6.80 -14.18 -12.15
N ALA A 312 -7.29 -13.68 -13.28
CA ALA A 312 -6.76 -14.03 -14.60
C ALA A 312 -5.27 -13.61 -14.75
N PRO A 313 -4.49 -14.27 -15.62
CA PRO A 313 -3.22 -13.73 -16.08
C PRO A 313 -3.47 -12.33 -16.67
N ASN A 314 -2.72 -11.32 -16.23
CA ASN A 314 -2.87 -9.89 -16.58
C ASN A 314 -4.04 -9.14 -15.92
N PHE A 315 -4.63 -9.70 -14.85
CA PHE A 315 -5.70 -9.04 -14.11
C PHE A 315 -5.37 -7.59 -13.68
N GLN A 316 -4.15 -7.34 -13.21
CA GLN A 316 -3.74 -5.99 -12.80
C GLN A 316 -3.76 -5.00 -13.96
N GLU A 317 -3.36 -5.40 -15.16
CA GLU A 317 -3.37 -4.53 -16.33
C GLU A 317 -4.81 -4.19 -16.75
N GLN A 318 -5.70 -5.19 -16.75
CA GLN A 318 -7.13 -4.99 -17.01
C GLN A 318 -7.75 -4.05 -15.98
N LEU A 319 -7.44 -4.25 -14.69
CA LEU A 319 -7.92 -3.41 -13.60
C LEU A 319 -7.46 -1.96 -13.75
N LEU A 320 -6.17 -1.73 -14.02
CA LEU A 320 -5.65 -0.37 -14.26
C LEU A 320 -6.23 0.25 -15.53
N ASN A 321 -6.48 -0.56 -16.56
CA ASN A 321 -7.11 -0.08 -17.78
C ASN A 321 -8.54 0.41 -17.54
N ASP A 322 -9.34 -0.38 -16.82
CA ASP A 322 -10.73 -0.05 -16.50
C ASP A 322 -10.83 1.10 -15.50
N LEU A 323 -10.08 1.05 -14.39
CA LEU A 323 -10.20 2.02 -13.30
C LEU A 323 -9.52 3.36 -13.57
N LEU A 324 -8.51 3.41 -14.47
CA LEU A 324 -7.77 4.64 -14.77
C LEU A 324 -7.80 5.01 -16.25
N ARG A 325 -7.33 4.13 -17.14
CA ARG A 325 -7.01 4.51 -18.53
C ARG A 325 -8.25 4.87 -19.36
N LYS A 326 -9.29 4.02 -19.36
CA LYS A 326 -10.54 4.28 -20.09
C LYS A 326 -11.20 5.57 -19.62
N ARG A 327 -11.24 5.77 -18.30
CA ARG A 327 -11.81 6.95 -17.65
C ARG A 327 -11.06 8.22 -18.01
N ASN A 328 -9.72 8.18 -17.96
CA ASN A 328 -8.87 9.29 -18.40
C ASN A 328 -9.07 9.62 -19.88
N GLN A 329 -9.16 8.59 -20.74
CA GLN A 329 -9.38 8.79 -22.16
C GLN A 329 -10.70 9.51 -22.41
N HIS A 330 -11.79 9.03 -21.80
CA HIS A 330 -13.10 9.67 -21.96
C HIS A 330 -13.11 11.11 -21.46
N LEU A 331 -12.52 11.38 -20.28
CA LEU A 331 -12.36 12.74 -19.77
C LEU A 331 -11.59 13.65 -20.75
N LEU A 332 -10.51 13.15 -21.37
CA LEU A 332 -9.74 13.92 -22.36
C LEU A 332 -10.57 14.23 -23.62
N GLU A 333 -11.41 13.30 -24.05
CA GLU A 333 -12.38 13.51 -25.14
C GLU A 333 -13.40 14.61 -24.73
N GLN A 334 -13.89 14.59 -23.48
CA GLN A 334 -14.77 15.64 -22.95
C GLN A 334 -14.07 17.01 -22.84
N ILE A 335 -12.80 17.05 -22.44
CA ILE A 335 -12.01 18.28 -22.46
C ILE A 335 -11.96 18.81 -23.90
N GLN A 336 -11.60 17.96 -24.86
CA GLN A 336 -11.45 18.37 -26.25
C GLN A 336 -12.75 18.87 -26.88
N SER A 337 -13.88 18.22 -26.60
CA SER A 337 -15.19 18.63 -27.14
C SER A 337 -15.65 19.99 -26.63
N HIS A 338 -15.32 20.34 -25.38
CA HIS A 338 -15.76 21.60 -24.76
C HIS A 338 -14.74 22.75 -24.90
N LEU A 339 -13.49 22.47 -25.23
CA LEU A 339 -12.46 23.51 -25.42
C LEU A 339 -12.89 24.65 -26.36
N PRO A 340 -13.67 24.44 -27.45
CA PRO A 340 -14.15 25.54 -28.28
C PRO A 340 -15.12 26.49 -27.57
N GLU A 341 -15.89 25.98 -26.60
CA GLU A 341 -17.04 26.67 -26.00
C GLU A 341 -16.71 27.35 -24.67
N THR A 342 -15.61 26.94 -24.01
CA THR A 342 -15.18 27.51 -22.72
C THR A 342 -13.70 27.92 -22.71
N GLU A 343 -13.38 28.89 -21.86
CA GLU A 343 -12.01 29.33 -21.56
C GLU A 343 -11.43 28.64 -20.32
N HIS A 344 -12.29 28.15 -19.42
CA HIS A 344 -11.89 27.59 -18.13
C HIS A 344 -12.52 26.22 -17.92
N ILE A 345 -11.69 25.18 -17.93
CA ILE A 345 -12.08 23.82 -17.60
C ILE A 345 -11.50 23.44 -16.23
N ILE A 346 -12.36 22.95 -15.34
CA ILE A 346 -12.02 22.48 -14.00
C ILE A 346 -12.22 20.97 -13.94
N VAL A 347 -11.21 20.26 -13.45
CA VAL A 347 -11.18 18.79 -13.40
C VAL A 347 -10.95 18.33 -11.96
N PRO A 348 -12.00 18.21 -11.14
CA PRO A 348 -11.94 17.62 -9.81
C PRO A 348 -12.04 16.09 -9.91
N TRP A 349 -10.88 15.44 -9.97
CA TRP A 349 -10.78 14.01 -10.28
C TRP A 349 -9.87 13.27 -9.30
N GLY A 350 -10.03 11.97 -9.13
CA GLY A 350 -9.22 11.15 -8.22
C GLY A 350 -7.72 11.32 -8.46
N VAL A 351 -6.95 11.50 -7.39
CA VAL A 351 -5.52 11.86 -7.48
C VAL A 351 -4.67 10.87 -8.30
N ALA A 352 -5.03 9.59 -8.31
CA ALA A 352 -4.36 8.55 -9.08
C ALA A 352 -4.45 8.76 -10.61
N HIS A 353 -5.41 9.55 -11.09
CA HIS A 353 -5.61 9.84 -12.51
C HIS A 353 -4.74 10.99 -13.01
N MET A 354 -4.29 11.87 -12.11
CA MET A 354 -3.62 13.14 -12.43
C MET A 354 -2.41 12.99 -13.35
N PRO A 355 -1.48 12.02 -13.15
CA PRO A 355 -0.31 11.91 -14.01
C PRO A 355 -0.67 11.68 -15.48
N GLY A 356 -1.66 10.81 -15.73
CA GLY A 356 -2.12 10.51 -17.07
C GLY A 356 -2.78 11.71 -17.74
N ILE A 357 -3.68 12.40 -17.02
CA ILE A 357 -4.39 13.57 -17.54
C ILE A 357 -3.40 14.71 -17.82
N ALA A 358 -2.53 15.03 -16.86
CA ALA A 358 -1.53 16.09 -16.98
C ALA A 358 -0.61 15.88 -18.19
N LYS A 359 -0.12 14.66 -18.39
CA LYS A 359 0.73 14.31 -19.52
C LYS A 359 0.04 14.54 -20.87
N GLU A 360 -1.23 14.16 -20.99
CA GLU A 360 -1.95 14.31 -22.26
C GLU A 360 -2.35 15.76 -22.54
N ILE A 361 -2.78 16.54 -21.55
CA ILE A 361 -3.04 17.98 -21.77
C ILE A 361 -1.75 18.73 -22.12
N GLN A 362 -0.60 18.35 -21.54
CA GLN A 362 0.69 18.94 -21.89
C GLN A 362 1.09 18.65 -23.34
N LYS A 363 0.85 17.41 -23.81
CA LYS A 363 1.03 17.07 -25.24
C LYS A 363 0.10 17.90 -26.14
N ALA A 364 -1.08 18.26 -25.66
CA ALA A 364 -2.02 19.14 -26.36
C ALA A 364 -1.65 20.64 -26.32
N GLY A 365 -0.44 20.98 -25.84
CA GLY A 365 0.11 22.34 -25.85
C GLY A 365 -0.13 23.16 -24.58
N PHE A 366 -0.79 22.59 -23.58
CA PHE A 366 -0.95 23.25 -22.28
C PHE A 366 0.34 23.22 -21.47
N ARG A 367 0.67 24.32 -20.80
CA ARG A 367 1.88 24.46 -19.99
C ARG A 367 1.49 24.79 -18.56
N LEU A 368 2.23 24.21 -17.61
CA LEU A 368 2.02 24.48 -16.20
C LEU A 368 2.31 25.97 -15.93
N GLU A 369 1.33 26.68 -15.40
CA GLU A 369 1.44 28.10 -15.05
C GLU A 369 1.55 28.27 -13.53
N GLU A 370 0.69 27.58 -12.79
CA GLU A 370 0.57 27.74 -11.34
C GLU A 370 0.41 26.39 -10.65
N THR A 371 0.97 26.27 -9.45
CA THR A 371 0.75 25.15 -8.54
C THR A 371 0.38 25.70 -7.17
N LYS A 372 -0.68 25.15 -6.59
CA LYS A 372 -1.17 25.53 -5.26
C LYS A 372 -1.40 24.29 -4.40
N GLU A 373 -0.84 24.32 -3.20
CA GLU A 373 -0.94 23.19 -2.26
C GLU A 373 -2.17 23.32 -1.37
N TYR A 374 -2.83 22.18 -1.13
CA TYR A 374 -3.95 22.05 -0.20
C TYR A 374 -3.71 20.87 0.73
N VAL A 375 -4.11 21.03 2.00
CA VAL A 375 -4.07 19.94 2.98
C VAL A 375 -5.32 19.09 2.82
N VAL A 376 -5.15 17.78 2.59
CA VAL A 376 -6.26 16.82 2.44
C VAL A 376 -6.60 16.20 3.79
N ILE A 377 -5.60 15.78 4.56
CA ILE A 377 -5.74 15.11 5.86
C ILE A 377 -4.62 15.58 6.78
N ARG A 378 -4.92 16.01 8.00
CA ARG A 378 -3.89 16.27 9.03
C ARG A 378 -3.75 15.10 9.98
N PHE A 379 -2.50 14.73 10.28
CA PHE A 379 -2.19 13.82 11.37
C PHE A 379 -2.24 14.59 12.69
N ARG A 380 -3.40 14.55 13.36
CA ARG A 380 -3.57 15.19 14.66
C ARG A 380 -2.83 14.40 15.74
N SER A 381 -2.04 15.10 16.55
CA SER A 381 -1.52 14.54 17.80
C SER A 381 -2.68 14.20 18.74
N ALA A 382 -2.52 13.15 19.56
CA ALA A 382 -3.55 12.70 20.51
C ALA A 382 -4.06 13.81 21.46
N GLY A 383 -3.31 14.91 21.63
CA GLY A 383 -3.71 16.09 22.42
C GLY A 383 -4.80 16.97 21.79
N ASP A 384 -5.01 16.93 20.46
CA ASP A 384 -5.97 17.84 19.79
C ASP A 384 -7.42 17.33 19.79
N LYS A 385 -7.64 16.05 20.11
CA LYS A 385 -9.01 15.50 20.24
C LYS A 385 -9.80 16.17 21.37
N SER A 386 -9.12 16.73 22.39
CA SER A 386 -9.77 17.39 23.51
C SER A 386 -10.34 18.77 23.19
N LYS A 387 -9.88 19.45 22.12
CA LYS A 387 -10.30 20.84 21.83
C LYS A 387 -11.50 20.93 20.88
N SER A 388 -11.73 19.90 20.05
CA SER A 388 -12.85 19.91 19.10
C SER A 388 -14.20 19.57 19.74
N ALA A 389 -14.22 18.74 20.78
CA ALA A 389 -15.48 18.36 21.46
C ALA A 389 -16.10 19.52 22.28
N GLY A 390 -15.37 20.62 22.48
CA GLY A 390 -15.82 21.77 23.27
C GLY A 390 -16.50 22.90 22.47
N ASN A 391 -16.42 22.89 21.13
CA ASN A 391 -16.82 24.06 20.32
C ASN A 391 -18.06 23.85 19.43
N GLU A 392 -18.67 22.66 19.41
CA GLU A 392 -19.92 22.42 18.66
C GLU A 392 -21.20 22.73 19.45
N GLY A 393 -21.09 23.20 20.71
CA GLY A 393 -22.24 23.42 21.60
C GLY A 393 -22.82 24.83 21.64
N ALA A 394 -22.28 25.81 20.91
CA ALA A 394 -22.55 27.22 21.22
C ALA A 394 -22.77 28.12 20.00
N TYR A 395 -23.63 27.79 19.04
CA TYR A 395 -24.25 28.80 18.17
C TYR A 395 -25.64 28.38 17.70
N GLY A 396 -26.66 29.18 18.09
CA GLY A 396 -27.89 29.33 17.32
C GLY A 396 -29.16 28.62 17.82
N LYS A 397 -29.82 29.16 18.85
CA LYS A 397 -31.29 29.11 18.93
C LYS A 397 -31.82 30.54 18.76
N PRO A 398 -32.64 30.83 17.73
CA PRO A 398 -33.28 32.14 17.61
C PRO A 398 -34.41 32.27 18.64
N LYS A 399 -34.55 33.47 19.20
CA LYS A 399 -35.80 33.94 19.81
C LYS A 399 -36.60 34.69 18.76
#